data_AF-A0AAD9LRF8-F1
#
_entry.id   AF-A0AAD9LRF8-F1
#
_cell.length_a   1.000
_cell.length_b   1.000
_cell.length_c   1.000
_cell.angle_alpha   90.00
_cell.angle_beta   90.00
_cell.angle_gamma   90.00
#
_symmetry.space_group_name_H-M   'P 1'
#
loop_
_entity.id
_entity.type
_entity.pdbx_description
1 polymer ?
#
loop_
_entity_poly.entity_id
_entity_poly.type
_entity_poly.pdbx_seq_one_letter_code
_entity_poly.pdbx_strand_id
1 'polypeptide(L)'
;MTELLTAAEDKRGDLSIILAGYEDDIQKKLYAYKDGLPSHFEEVVFEDFDVQDLETIWDGIAQERGWAYDKAVAKIACCRLAKSAAHKGFGNAHAVRKLFEHTVKEAFAREDFNGELQFKTVDLLGDRPSMSPKLEVVLKEIEEGARWGKIKEEMKRLVRISVY
;
A
#
# COMPACT_ATOMS: atom_id res chain seq x y z
N MET A 1 -1.39 34.36 0.98
CA MET A 1 -0.40 33.75 0.05
C MET A 1 0.74 34.72 -0.31
N THR A 2 0.47 36.01 -0.50
CA THR A 2 1.50 37.04 -0.74
C THR A 2 2.49 37.17 0.42
N GLU A 3 2.03 37.09 1.66
CA GLU A 3 2.86 37.14 2.87
C GLU A 3 3.90 36.01 2.96
N LEU A 4 3.58 34.82 2.43
CA LEU A 4 4.50 33.69 2.41
C LEU A 4 5.70 33.97 1.49
N LEU A 5 5.44 34.60 0.33
CA LEU A 5 6.47 34.96 -0.63
C LEU A 5 7.37 36.07 -0.07
N THR A 6 6.77 37.10 0.53
CA THR A 6 7.50 38.17 1.18
C THR A 6 8.36 37.63 2.32
N ALA A 7 7.86 36.70 3.13
CA ALA A 7 8.66 36.04 4.16
C ALA A 7 9.78 35.16 3.57
N ALA A 8 9.52 34.46 2.45
CA ALA A 8 10.52 33.66 1.76
C ALA A 8 11.65 34.51 1.14
N GLU A 9 11.37 35.76 0.76
CA GLU A 9 12.35 36.71 0.24
C GLU A 9 13.09 37.45 1.36
N ASP A 10 12.37 38.04 2.32
CA ASP A 10 12.94 38.91 3.35
C ASP A 10 13.73 38.14 4.42
N LYS A 11 13.43 36.86 4.63
CA LYS A 11 14.01 36.04 5.71
C LYS A 11 14.83 34.84 5.24
N ARG A 12 15.43 34.91 4.04
CA ARG A 12 16.24 33.80 3.47
C ARG A 12 17.36 33.27 4.38
N GLY A 13 17.89 34.10 5.28
CA GLY A 13 18.94 33.69 6.23
C GLY A 13 18.44 33.02 7.52
N ASP A 14 17.16 33.20 7.86
CA ASP A 14 16.59 32.84 9.17
C ASP A 14 15.39 31.89 9.08
N LEU A 15 14.88 31.63 7.87
CA LEU A 15 13.67 30.85 7.63
C LEU A 15 13.84 29.88 6.46
N SER A 16 13.56 28.60 6.72
CA SER A 16 13.39 27.58 5.68
C SER A 16 11.91 27.20 5.56
N ILE A 17 11.41 27.12 4.33
CA ILE A 17 10.02 26.75 4.02
C ILE A 17 10.04 25.50 3.17
N ILE A 18 9.33 24.45 3.61
CA ILE A 18 9.18 23.19 2.87
C ILE A 18 7.71 23.05 2.49
N LEU A 19 7.45 22.96 1.18
CA LEU A 19 6.12 22.69 0.63
C LEU A 19 6.06 21.21 0.27
N ALA A 20 5.04 20.50 0.75
CA ALA A 20 4.87 19.06 0.51
C ALA A 20 3.43 18.76 0.11
N GLY A 21 3.26 17.90 -0.89
CA GLY A 21 1.97 17.55 -1.46
C GLY A 21 2.16 16.75 -2.75
N TYR A 22 1.05 16.30 -3.34
CA TYR A 22 1.11 15.65 -4.65
C TYR A 22 1.56 16.64 -5.71
N GLU A 23 2.48 16.22 -6.59
CA GLU A 23 3.03 17.03 -7.68
C GLU A 23 1.92 17.76 -8.45
N ASP A 24 0.89 17.02 -8.84
CA ASP A 24 -0.26 17.54 -9.58
C ASP A 24 -1.02 18.64 -8.81
N ASP A 25 -1.13 18.51 -7.48
CA ASP A 25 -1.77 19.51 -6.62
C ASP A 25 -0.88 20.74 -6.44
N ILE A 26 0.44 20.55 -6.29
CA ILE A 26 1.40 21.65 -6.20
C ILE A 26 1.40 22.43 -7.52
N GLN A 27 1.54 21.76 -8.65
CA GLN A 27 1.58 22.39 -9.99
C GLN A 27 0.26 23.10 -10.31
N LYS A 28 -0.90 22.45 -10.13
CA LYS A 28 -2.21 22.99 -10.55
C LYS A 28 -2.85 23.96 -9.57
N LYS A 29 -2.57 23.85 -8.27
CA LYS A 29 -3.23 24.68 -7.24
C LYS A 29 -2.28 25.71 -6.66
N LEU A 30 -1.04 25.31 -6.34
CA LEU A 30 -0.08 26.18 -5.66
C LEU A 30 0.64 27.08 -6.66
N TYR A 31 1.33 26.48 -7.63
CA TYR A 31 2.17 27.19 -8.60
C TYR A 31 1.37 27.99 -9.62
N ALA A 32 0.20 27.49 -10.03
CA ALA A 32 -0.72 28.24 -10.89
C ALA A 32 -1.35 29.48 -10.21
N TYR A 33 -1.20 29.65 -8.90
CA TYR A 33 -1.82 30.77 -8.17
C TYR A 33 -1.12 32.12 -8.40
N LYS A 34 0.21 32.13 -8.60
CA LYS A 34 0.98 33.36 -8.81
C LYS A 34 2.21 33.11 -9.68
N ASP A 35 2.34 33.88 -10.75
CA ASP A 35 3.53 33.87 -11.60
C ASP A 35 4.80 34.15 -10.78
N GLY A 36 5.84 33.35 -11.04
CA GLY A 36 7.12 33.42 -10.33
C GLY A 36 7.18 32.67 -9.01
N LEU A 37 6.08 32.09 -8.50
CA LEU A 37 6.13 31.23 -7.31
C LEU A 37 7.08 30.02 -7.49
N PRO A 38 7.09 29.30 -8.62
CA PRO A 38 7.95 28.12 -8.79
C PRO A 38 9.44 28.44 -8.73
N SER A 39 9.87 29.64 -9.18
CA SER A 39 11.30 29.99 -9.23
C SER A 39 11.94 30.23 -7.86
N HIS A 40 11.12 30.26 -6.79
CA HIS A 40 11.58 30.48 -5.41
C HIS A 40 11.82 29.19 -4.63
N PHE A 41 11.42 28.04 -5.17
CA PHE A 41 11.51 26.76 -4.49
C PHE A 41 12.29 25.77 -5.37
N GLU A 42 13.23 25.05 -4.76
CA GLU A 42 13.82 23.88 -5.38
C GLU A 42 12.83 22.72 -5.28
N GLU A 43 12.54 22.09 -6.41
CA GLU A 43 11.62 20.95 -6.47
C GLU A 43 12.39 19.65 -6.24
N VAL A 44 11.92 18.87 -5.27
CA VAL A 44 12.40 17.51 -5.00
C VAL A 44 11.22 16.57 -5.17
N VAL A 45 11.30 15.71 -6.18
CA VAL A 45 10.28 14.70 -6.45
C VAL A 45 10.65 13.42 -5.71
N PHE A 46 9.69 12.88 -4.96
CA PHE A 46 9.80 11.59 -4.31
C PHE A 46 9.06 10.56 -5.16
N GLU A 47 9.81 9.64 -5.75
CA GLU A 47 9.25 8.52 -6.50
C GLU A 47 8.53 7.54 -5.54
N ASP A 48 7.55 6.82 -6.07
CA ASP A 48 6.90 5.76 -5.33
C ASP A 48 7.88 4.59 -5.10
N PHE A 49 7.77 3.97 -3.94
CA PHE A 49 8.64 2.85 -3.55
C PHE A 49 8.41 1.63 -4.44
N ASP A 50 9.51 1.02 -4.87
CA ASP A 50 9.45 -0.25 -5.57
C ASP A 50 9.19 -1.41 -4.58
N VAL A 51 9.07 -2.63 -5.10
CA VAL A 51 8.83 -3.80 -4.24
C VAL A 51 9.95 -4.00 -3.21
N GLN A 52 11.22 -3.74 -3.58
CA GLN A 52 12.38 -3.94 -2.72
C GLN A 52 12.40 -2.90 -1.59
N ASP A 53 12.02 -1.66 -1.89
CA ASP A 53 11.85 -0.61 -0.90
C ASP A 53 10.75 -0.98 0.12
N LEU A 54 9.60 -1.46 -0.37
CA LEU A 54 8.52 -1.92 0.50
C LEU A 54 8.93 -3.12 1.37
N GLU A 55 9.69 -4.07 0.81
CA GLU A 55 10.26 -5.21 1.55
C GLU A 55 11.23 -4.72 2.65
N THR A 56 12.05 -3.71 2.36
CA THR A 56 13.00 -3.12 3.32
C THR A 56 12.27 -2.45 4.48
N ILE A 57 11.20 -1.70 4.19
CA ILE A 57 10.36 -1.08 5.22
C ILE A 57 9.68 -2.15 6.07
N TRP A 58 9.15 -3.22 5.44
CA TRP A 58 8.55 -4.34 6.17
C TRP A 58 9.55 -5.00 7.12
N ASP A 59 10.77 -5.31 6.64
CA ASP A 59 11.82 -5.92 7.45
C ASP A 59 12.21 -5.02 8.64
N GLY A 60 12.33 -3.71 8.41
CA GLY A 60 12.58 -2.74 9.48
C GLY A 60 11.50 -2.76 10.56
N ILE A 61 10.22 -2.75 10.18
CA ILE A 61 9.09 -2.81 11.12
C ILE A 61 9.07 -4.15 11.87
N ALA A 62 9.31 -5.25 11.17
CA ALA A 62 9.32 -6.59 11.76
C ALA A 62 10.44 -6.75 12.79
N GLN A 63 11.65 -6.28 12.47
CA GLN A 63 12.81 -6.31 13.37
C GLN A 63 12.57 -5.41 14.60
N GLU A 64 12.07 -4.19 14.40
CA GLU A 64 11.75 -3.27 15.50
C GLU A 64 10.72 -3.88 16.46
N ARG A 65 9.74 -4.60 15.93
CA ARG A 65 8.64 -5.20 16.72
C ARG A 65 8.89 -6.65 17.13
N GLY A 66 10.04 -7.24 16.77
CA GLY A 66 10.42 -8.61 17.14
C GLY A 66 9.63 -9.72 16.45
N TRP A 67 9.05 -9.47 15.28
CA TRP A 67 8.29 -10.48 14.52
C TRP A 67 9.18 -11.26 13.55
N ALA A 68 9.16 -12.58 13.66
CA ALA A 68 9.74 -13.49 12.67
C ALA A 68 8.72 -13.80 11.56
N TYR A 69 9.20 -13.99 10.33
CA TYR A 69 8.33 -14.27 9.19
C TYR A 69 9.09 -14.93 8.04
N ASP A 70 8.35 -15.54 7.11
CA ASP A 70 8.90 -16.05 5.87
C ASP A 70 9.04 -14.91 4.84
N LYS A 71 10.27 -14.63 4.41
CA LYS A 71 10.59 -13.59 3.43
C LYS A 71 9.86 -13.78 2.10
N ALA A 72 9.64 -15.02 1.66
CA ALA A 72 8.91 -15.30 0.42
C ALA A 72 7.46 -14.85 0.51
N VAL A 73 6.82 -15.04 1.67
CA VAL A 73 5.44 -14.61 1.92
C VAL A 73 5.34 -13.10 1.99
N ALA A 74 6.25 -12.45 2.73
CA ALA A 74 6.29 -10.99 2.83
C ALA A 74 6.51 -10.34 1.46
N LYS A 75 7.38 -10.91 0.63
CA LYS A 75 7.59 -10.47 -0.74
C LYS A 75 6.32 -10.51 -1.58
N ILE A 76 5.55 -11.60 -1.51
CA ILE A 76 4.25 -11.71 -2.22
C ILE A 76 3.29 -10.60 -1.75
N ALA A 77 3.23 -10.35 -0.45
CA ALA A 77 2.38 -9.30 0.12
C ALA A 77 2.83 -7.90 -0.35
N CYS A 78 4.15 -7.63 -0.37
CA CYS A 78 4.73 -6.39 -0.89
C CYS A 78 4.50 -6.23 -2.40
N CYS A 79 4.58 -7.31 -3.19
CA CYS A 79 4.23 -7.27 -4.61
C CYS A 79 2.74 -6.94 -4.84
N ARG A 80 1.84 -7.48 -4.01
CA ARG A 80 0.40 -7.14 -4.08
C ARG A 80 0.16 -5.66 -3.76
N LEU A 81 0.84 -5.17 -2.73
CA LEU A 81 0.87 -3.76 -2.37
C LEU A 81 1.38 -2.89 -3.53
N ALA A 82 2.57 -3.17 -4.08
CA ALA A 82 3.12 -2.43 -5.21
C ALA A 82 2.21 -2.43 -6.46
N LYS A 83 1.46 -3.52 -6.72
CA LYS A 83 0.47 -3.53 -7.81
C LYS A 83 -0.70 -2.58 -7.57
N SER A 84 -1.14 -2.44 -6.32
CA SER A 84 -2.13 -1.42 -5.95
C SER A 84 -1.55 0.01 -5.95
N ALA A 85 -0.21 0.14 -5.97
CA ALA A 85 0.49 1.43 -6.04
C ALA A 85 0.35 2.16 -7.38
N ALA A 86 -0.06 1.44 -8.43
CA ALA A 86 -0.39 2.05 -9.72
C ALA A 86 -1.58 3.05 -9.66
N HIS A 87 -2.22 3.21 -8.50
CA HIS A 87 -3.26 4.19 -8.25
C HIS A 87 -2.73 5.37 -7.42
N LYS A 88 -3.03 6.60 -7.87
CA LYS A 88 -2.68 7.84 -7.14
C LYS A 88 -3.05 7.75 -5.66
N GLY A 89 -2.10 8.07 -4.79
CA GLY A 89 -2.30 8.14 -3.34
C GLY A 89 -2.08 6.84 -2.58
N PHE A 90 -1.27 5.93 -3.12
CA PHE A 90 -0.97 4.62 -2.55
C PHE A 90 -0.39 4.66 -1.12
N GLY A 91 0.23 5.77 -0.71
CA GLY A 91 0.67 5.97 0.67
C GLY A 91 1.95 5.20 1.04
N ASN A 92 2.60 4.49 0.11
CA ASN A 92 3.96 3.93 0.23
C ASN A 92 4.21 3.26 1.60
N ALA A 93 5.15 3.78 2.41
CA ALA A 93 5.45 3.25 3.75
C ALA A 93 4.23 3.13 4.67
N HIS A 94 3.26 4.04 4.55
CA HIS A 94 2.02 3.99 5.32
C HIS A 94 1.18 2.76 4.97
N ALA A 95 1.17 2.35 3.69
CA ALA A 95 0.49 1.12 3.27
C ALA A 95 1.16 -0.14 3.83
N VAL A 96 2.50 -0.19 3.83
CA VAL A 96 3.26 -1.28 4.45
C VAL A 96 2.95 -1.38 5.94
N ARG A 97 2.93 -0.24 6.64
CA ARG A 97 2.61 -0.21 8.07
C ARG A 97 1.18 -0.68 8.36
N LYS A 98 0.20 -0.25 7.55
CA LYS A 98 -1.19 -0.72 7.68
C LYS A 98 -1.31 -2.21 7.44
N LEU A 99 -0.63 -2.74 6.42
CA LEU A 99 -0.58 -4.18 6.16
C LEU A 99 0.03 -4.92 7.36
N PHE A 100 1.16 -4.44 7.89
CA PHE A 100 1.80 -5.06 9.04
C PHE A 100 0.88 -5.08 10.27
N GLU A 101 0.24 -3.95 10.57
CA GLU A 101 -0.71 -3.85 11.69
C GLU A 101 -1.93 -4.76 11.50
N HIS A 102 -2.38 -4.96 10.26
CA HIS A 102 -3.42 -5.94 9.95
C HIS A 102 -2.92 -7.37 10.20
N THR A 103 -1.75 -7.74 9.69
CA THR A 103 -1.14 -9.06 9.88
C THR A 103 -0.93 -9.39 11.35
N VAL A 104 -0.52 -8.43 12.17
CA VAL A 104 -0.43 -8.60 13.64
C VAL A 104 -1.78 -8.97 14.25
N LYS A 105 -2.87 -8.30 13.83
CA LYS A 105 -4.22 -8.61 14.33
C LYS A 105 -4.64 -10.02 13.95
N GLU A 106 -4.42 -10.41 12.70
CA GLU A 106 -4.75 -11.76 12.22
C GLU A 106 -3.95 -12.83 12.98
N ALA A 107 -2.64 -12.61 13.19
CA ALA A 107 -1.80 -13.54 13.92
C ALA A 107 -2.29 -13.78 15.37
N PHE A 108 -2.74 -12.72 16.06
CA PHE A 108 -3.32 -12.81 17.40
C PHE A 108 -4.74 -13.40 17.42
N ALA A 109 -5.49 -13.30 16.33
CA ALA A 109 -6.84 -13.86 16.22
C ALA A 109 -6.84 -15.38 15.97
N ARG A 110 -5.69 -15.98 15.62
CA ARG A 110 -5.58 -17.43 15.41
C ARG A 110 -5.83 -18.20 16.70
N GLU A 111 -6.63 -19.27 16.59
CA GLU A 111 -6.86 -20.20 17.70
C GLU A 111 -5.58 -20.90 18.16
N ASP A 112 -4.61 -21.10 17.25
CA ASP A 112 -3.35 -21.78 17.51
C ASP A 112 -2.19 -20.84 17.89
N PHE A 113 -2.49 -19.59 18.25
CA PHE A 113 -1.48 -18.63 18.67
C PHE A 113 -0.85 -19.05 20.01
N ASN A 114 0.44 -19.39 19.98
CA ASN A 114 1.21 -19.92 21.12
C ASN A 114 1.96 -18.84 21.91
N GLY A 115 1.82 -17.55 21.57
CA GLY A 115 2.57 -16.45 22.18
C GLY A 115 3.90 -16.12 21.48
N GLU A 116 4.33 -16.92 20.51
CA GLU A 116 5.52 -16.61 19.70
C GLU A 116 5.16 -15.59 18.61
N LEU A 117 5.98 -14.54 18.51
CA LEU A 117 5.81 -13.48 17.51
C LEU A 117 6.31 -13.96 16.14
N GLN A 118 5.59 -14.91 15.56
CA GLN A 118 5.88 -15.46 14.25
C GLN A 118 4.64 -15.41 13.34
N PHE A 119 4.80 -14.79 12.18
CA PHE A 119 3.78 -14.78 11.16
C PHE A 119 3.74 -16.10 10.38
N LYS A 120 2.53 -16.56 10.08
CA LYS A 120 2.24 -17.62 9.11
C LYS A 120 1.71 -17.00 7.84
N THR A 121 1.73 -17.77 6.75
CA THR A 121 1.22 -17.34 5.44
C THR A 121 -0.21 -16.80 5.49
N VAL A 122 -1.06 -17.40 6.32
CA VAL A 122 -2.47 -17.03 6.46
C VAL A 122 -2.65 -15.62 7.04
N ASP A 123 -1.73 -15.14 7.89
CA ASP A 123 -1.83 -13.81 8.51
C ASP A 123 -1.56 -12.68 7.49
N LEU A 124 -0.69 -12.96 6.51
CA LEU A 124 -0.27 -11.99 5.49
C LEU A 124 -1.16 -12.01 4.25
N LEU A 125 -1.57 -13.20 3.81
CA LEU A 125 -2.25 -13.39 2.53
C LEU A 125 -3.72 -13.76 2.67
N GLY A 126 -4.19 -14.03 3.89
CA GLY A 126 -5.51 -14.61 4.17
C GLY A 126 -5.58 -16.10 3.81
N ASP A 127 -6.78 -16.67 3.96
CA ASP A 127 -7.07 -17.99 3.41
C ASP A 127 -6.79 -18.02 1.91
N ARG A 128 -6.24 -19.14 1.43
CA ARG A 128 -6.08 -19.34 -0.02
C ARG A 128 -7.45 -19.12 -0.68
N PRO A 129 -7.56 -18.30 -1.74
CA PRO A 129 -8.84 -18.10 -2.43
C PRO A 129 -9.49 -19.43 -2.85
N SER A 130 -8.68 -20.43 -3.18
CA SER A 130 -9.11 -21.78 -3.52
C SER A 130 -9.69 -22.59 -2.34
N MET A 131 -9.50 -22.15 -1.10
CA MET A 131 -9.93 -22.81 0.14
C MET A 131 -10.88 -21.94 0.97
N SER A 132 -11.29 -20.77 0.47
CA SER A 132 -12.12 -19.84 1.22
C SER A 132 -13.58 -20.33 1.20
N PRO A 133 -14.20 -20.61 2.37
CA PRO A 133 -15.59 -21.10 2.41
C PRO A 133 -16.58 -20.08 1.83
N LYS A 134 -16.26 -18.79 1.93
CA LYS A 134 -17.05 -17.69 1.35
C LYS A 134 -17.02 -17.73 -0.17
N LEU A 135 -15.87 -18.03 -0.79
CA LEU A 135 -15.77 -18.17 -2.24
C LEU A 135 -16.51 -19.42 -2.72
N GLU A 136 -16.50 -20.53 -1.98
CA GLU A 136 -17.30 -21.71 -2.31
C GLU A 136 -18.81 -21.42 -2.32
N VAL A 137 -19.31 -20.69 -1.31
CA VAL A 137 -20.73 -20.28 -1.24
C VAL A 137 -21.10 -19.37 -2.41
N VAL A 138 -20.28 -18.34 -2.68
CA VAL A 138 -20.52 -17.40 -3.79
C VAL A 138 -20.42 -18.11 -5.15
N LEU A 139 -19.49 -19.04 -5.32
CA LEU A 139 -19.38 -19.85 -6.53
C LEU A 139 -20.60 -20.75 -6.73
N LYS A 140 -21.14 -21.34 -5.65
CA LYS A 140 -22.38 -22.13 -5.69
C LYS A 140 -23.59 -21.29 -6.12
N GLU A 141 -23.78 -20.11 -5.53
CA GLU A 141 -24.87 -19.20 -5.90
C GLU A 141 -24.77 -18.76 -7.36
N ILE A 142 -23.55 -18.48 -7.82
CA ILE A 142 -23.32 -18.16 -9.23
C ILE A 142 -23.63 -19.39 -10.09
N GLU A 143 -23.18 -20.59 -9.72
CA GLU A 143 -23.44 -21.85 -10.43
C GLU A 143 -24.93 -22.17 -10.59
N GLU A 144 -25.76 -21.90 -9.58
CA GLU A 144 -27.23 -22.03 -9.64
C GLU A 144 -27.88 -21.01 -10.59
N GLY A 145 -27.27 -19.84 -10.78
CA GLY A 145 -27.70 -18.85 -11.76
C GLY A 145 -27.43 -19.28 -13.21
N ALA A 146 -28.44 -19.80 -13.90
CA ALA A 146 -28.34 -20.33 -15.27
C ALA A 146 -27.89 -19.33 -16.36
N ARG A 147 -27.79 -18.02 -16.06
CA ARG A 147 -27.61 -16.95 -17.07
C ARG A 147 -26.17 -16.45 -17.30
N TRP A 148 -25.17 -17.00 -16.62
CA TRP A 148 -23.82 -16.37 -16.59
C TRP A 148 -22.66 -17.33 -16.88
N GLY A 149 -22.82 -18.25 -17.84
CA GLY A 149 -21.79 -19.24 -18.19
C GLY A 149 -20.40 -18.66 -18.51
N LYS A 150 -20.34 -17.52 -19.21
CA LYS A 150 -19.09 -16.86 -19.58
C LYS A 150 -18.37 -16.20 -18.38
N ILE A 151 -19.13 -15.70 -17.40
CA ILE A 151 -18.57 -15.13 -16.17
C ILE A 151 -18.05 -16.23 -15.25
N LYS A 152 -18.75 -17.38 -15.18
CA LYS A 152 -18.30 -18.56 -14.43
C LYS A 152 -16.93 -19.05 -14.89
N GLU A 153 -16.75 -19.18 -16.20
CA GLU A 153 -15.47 -19.60 -16.79
C GLU A 153 -14.34 -18.62 -16.49
N GLU A 154 -14.58 -17.32 -16.65
CA GLU A 154 -13.54 -16.32 -16.39
C GLU A 154 -13.21 -16.20 -14.89
N MET A 155 -14.21 -16.33 -14.01
CA MET A 155 -13.99 -16.31 -12.57
C MET A 155 -13.23 -17.56 -12.10
N LYS A 156 -13.54 -18.74 -12.62
CA LYS A 156 -12.76 -19.98 -12.39
C LYS A 156 -11.32 -19.83 -12.89
N ARG A 157 -11.13 -19.18 -14.04
CA ARG A 157 -9.80 -18.88 -14.59
C ARG A 157 -9.01 -17.92 -13.70
N LEU A 158 -9.64 -16.85 -13.23
CA LEU A 158 -9.01 -15.85 -12.33
C LEU A 158 -8.63 -16.46 -10.97
N VAL A 159 -9.49 -17.28 -10.37
CA VAL A 159 -9.17 -18.00 -9.14
C VAL A 159 -7.97 -18.92 -9.36
N ARG A 160 -7.92 -19.64 -10.49
CA ARG A 160 -6.79 -20.52 -10.85
C ARG A 160 -5.48 -19.77 -11.11
N ILE A 161 -5.56 -18.55 -11.67
CA ILE A 161 -4.39 -17.70 -11.90
C ILE A 161 -3.88 -17.10 -10.59
N SER A 162 -4.75 -16.80 -9.62
CA SER A 162 -4.35 -16.24 -8.32
C SER A 162 -3.56 -17.21 -7.41
N VAL A 163 -3.41 -18.47 -7.83
CA VAL A 163 -2.69 -19.56 -7.15
C VAL A 163 -1.23 -19.68 -7.61
N TYR A 164 -0.82 -18.97 -8.67
CA TYR A 164 0.55 -18.87 -9.17
C TYR A 164 1.09 -17.44 -9.04
#